data_AF-A0A7C4FTR3-F1
#
_entry.id   AF-A0A7C4FTR3-F1
#
_cell.length_a   1.000
_cell.length_b   1.000
_cell.length_c   1.000
_cell.angle_alpha   90.00
_cell.angle_beta   90.00
_cell.angle_gamma   90.00
#
_symmetry.space_group_name_H-M   'P 1'
#
loop_
_entity.id
_entity.type
_entity.pdbx_description
1 polymer ?
#
loop_
_entity_poly.entity_id
_entity_poly.type
_entity_poly.pdbx_seq_one_letter_code
_entity_poly.pdbx_strand_id
1 'polypeptide(L)' 'MAAKLTALWLLCLTAAPGVFAQITTATIYGSILDPSGAGIAGATVTVANELTGAA' A
#
# COMPACT_ATOMS: atom_id res chain seq x y z
N MET A 1 44.15 5.33 3.15
CA MET A 1 43.11 5.36 2.09
C MET A 1 41.88 4.53 2.48
N ALA A 2 42.06 3.32 3.04
CA ALA A 2 40.98 2.42 3.46
C ALA A 2 39.97 3.03 4.46
N ALA A 3 40.43 3.74 5.49
CA ALA A 3 39.55 4.32 6.52
C ALA A 3 38.52 5.34 6.00
N LYS A 4 38.88 6.09 4.94
CA LYS A 4 37.96 7.05 4.29
C LYS A 4 36.89 6.33 3.49
N LEU A 5 37.23 5.18 2.91
CA LEU A 5 36.30 4.35 2.16
C LEU A 5 35.29 3.69 3.10
N THR A 6 35.74 3.10 4.22
CA THR A 6 34.84 2.50 5.22
C THR A 6 33.90 3.53 5.87
N ALA A 7 34.38 4.74 6.13
CA ALA A 7 33.52 5.83 6.64
C ALA A 7 32.42 6.22 5.64
N LEU A 8 32.75 6.23 4.34
CA LEU A 8 31.79 6.52 3.27
C LEU A 8 30.73 5.42 3.14
N TRP A 9 31.13 4.15 3.28
CA TRP A 9 30.19 3.02 3.31
C TRP A 9 29.23 3.09 4.50
N LEU A 10 29.73 3.41 5.69
CA LEU A 10 28.90 3.57 6.89
C LEU A 10 27.88 4.72 6.73
N LEU A 11 28.30 5.82 6.09
CA LEU A 11 27.43 6.96 5.80
C LEU A 11 26.32 6.57 4.82
N CYS A 12 26.62 5.83 3.75
CA CYS A 12 25.61 5.36 2.80
C CYS A 12 24.59 4.38 3.43
N LEU A 13 25.02 3.52 4.36
CA LEU A 13 24.11 2.60 5.07
C LEU A 13 23.12 3.32 6.00
N THR A 14 23.51 4.48 6.53
CA THR A 14 22.69 5.24 7.49
C THR A 14 21.89 6.37 6.82
N ALA A 15 22.22 6.73 5.58
CA ALA A 15 21.55 7.78 4.80
C ALA A 15 20.23 7.36 4.14
N ALA A 16 19.72 6.15 4.40
CA ALA A 16 18.44 5.67 3.87
C ALA A 16 17.27 5.64 4.88
N PRO A 17 17.06 6.63 5.79
CA PRO A 17 15.83 6.66 6.56
C PRO A 17 14.67 7.05 5.64
N GLY A 18 13.72 6.13 5.40
CA GLY A 18 12.43 6.46 4.82
C GLY A 18 12.22 6.18 3.32
N VAL A 19 13.01 5.30 2.68
CA VAL A 19 12.64 4.77 1.34
C VAL A 19 11.54 3.71 1.50
N PHE A 20 10.41 4.10 2.09
CA PHE A 20 9.18 3.35 2.03
C PHE A 20 8.34 3.98 0.92
N ALA A 21 8.51 3.50 -0.30
CA ALA A 21 7.57 3.77 -1.39
C ALA A 21 6.25 2.96 -1.24
N GLN A 22 5.97 2.44 -0.03
CA GLN A 22 4.76 1.66 0.21
C GLN A 22 3.57 2.61 0.29
N ILE A 23 2.74 2.58 -0.74
CA ILE A 23 1.41 3.16 -0.68
C ILE A 23 0.57 2.24 0.21
N THR A 24 0.27 2.69 1.43
CA THR A 24 -0.53 1.94 2.40
C THR A 24 -2.04 2.12 2.21
N THR A 25 -2.44 3.02 1.30
CA THR A 25 -3.83 3.37 1.04
C THR A 25 -4.17 3.12 -0.42
N ALA A 26 -5.27 2.41 -0.67
CA ALA A 26 -5.83 2.27 -2.01
C ALA A 26 -7.31 2.66 -1.98
N THR A 27 -7.84 3.07 -3.13
CA THR A 27 -9.27 3.30 -3.29
C THR A 27 -9.86 2.22 -4.17
N ILE A 28 -10.93 1.59 -3.69
CA ILE A 28 -11.70 0.58 -4.42
C ILE A 28 -12.89 1.30 -5.07
N TYR A 29 -12.98 1.21 -6.39
CA TYR A 29 -14.09 1.75 -7.17
C TYR A 29 -14.83 0.61 -7.88
N GLY A 30 -16.15 0.71 -7.96
CA GLY A 30 -16.98 -0.28 -8.63
C GLY A 30 -18.46 0.09 -8.62
N SER A 31 -19.27 -0.71 -9.30
CA SER A 31 -20.73 -0.61 -9.29
C SER A 31 -21.33 -1.99 -9.07
N ILE A 32 -22.45 -2.05 -8.34
CA ILE A 32 -23.19 -3.29 -8.11
C ILE A 32 -24.33 -3.31 -9.13
N LEU A 33 -24.24 -4.21 -10.11
CA LEU A 33 -25.19 -4.32 -11.21
C LEU A 33 -25.99 -5.62 -11.10
N ASP A 34 -27.24 -5.59 -11.56
CA ASP A 34 -28.04 -6.79 -11.80
C ASP A 34 -27.74 -7.40 -13.20
N PRO A 35 -28.33 -8.56 -13.56
CA PRO A 35 -28.11 -9.18 -14.87
C PRO A 35 -28.56 -8.35 -16.10
N SER A 36 -29.39 -7.33 -15.90
CA SER A 36 -29.79 -6.39 -16.95
C SER A 36 -28.79 -5.24 -17.12
N GLY A 37 -27.85 -5.08 -16.19
CA GLY A 37 -26.87 -3.99 -16.15
C GLY A 37 -27.33 -2.78 -15.35
N ALA A 38 -28.45 -2.85 -14.63
CA ALA A 38 -28.95 -1.76 -13.80
C ALA A 38 -28.28 -1.75 -12.42
N GLY A 39 -28.05 -0.55 -11.86
CA GLY A 39 -27.43 -0.37 -10.55
C GLY A 39 -28.37 -0.73 -9.40
N ILE A 40 -27.88 -1.50 -8.43
CA ILE A 40 -28.64 -1.88 -7.23
C ILE A 40 -28.48 -0.79 -6.15
N ALA A 41 -29.52 0.01 -5.95
CA ALA A 41 -29.54 1.04 -4.91
C ALA A 41 -29.62 0.43 -3.51
N GLY A 42 -28.87 1.00 -2.56
CA GLY A 42 -28.89 0.55 -1.16
C GLY A 42 -28.18 -0.78 -0.91
N ALA A 43 -27.36 -1.26 -1.85
CA ALA A 43 -26.54 -2.46 -1.64
C ALA A 43 -25.55 -2.28 -0.47
N THR A 44 -25.50 -3.25 0.42
CA THR A 44 -24.50 -3.30 1.51
C THR A 44 -23.21 -3.91 0.97
N VAL A 45 -22.09 -3.21 1.16
CA VAL A 45 -20.75 -3.68 0.79
C VAL A 45 -19.90 -3.79 2.06
N THR A 46 -19.35 -4.98 2.30
CA THR A 46 -18.39 -5.24 3.37
C THR A 46 -17.04 -5.55 2.73
N VAL A 47 -15.99 -4.86 3.17
CA VAL A 47 -14.61 -5.08 2.73
C VAL A 47 -13.82 -5.60 3.91
N ALA A 48 -12.92 -6.55 3.69
CA ALA A 48 -12.02 -7.03 4.72
C ALA A 48 -10.59 -7.08 4.17
N ASN A 49 -9.63 -6.80 5.03
CA ASN A 49 -8.22 -6.95 4.70
C ASN A 49 -7.83 -8.43 4.82
N GLU A 50 -7.45 -9.07 3.71
CA GLU A 50 -7.13 -10.51 3.69
C GLU A 50 -5.96 -10.90 4.62
N LEU A 51 -4.99 -10.00 4.80
CA LEU A 51 -3.80 -10.29 5.63
C LEU A 51 -4.08 -10.15 7.13
N THR A 52 -4.99 -9.27 7.52
CA THR A 52 -5.21 -8.90 8.93
C THR A 52 -6.59 -9.25 9.47
N GLY A 53 -7.56 -9.54 8.59
CA GLY A 53 -8.96 -9.77 8.94
C GLY A 53 -9.72 -8.52 9.40
N ALA A 54 -9.10 -7.34 9.36
CA ALA A 54 -9.77 -6.09 9.72
C ALA A 54 -10.91 -5.78 8.71
N ALA A 55 -12.07 -5.40 9.23
CA ALA A 55 -13.27 -5.00 8.48
C ALA A 55 -13.42 -3.48 8.42
#